data_AF-A0A442K4K1-F1
#
_entry.id   AF-A0A442K4K1-F1
#
_cell.length_a   1.000
_cell.length_b   1.000
_cell.length_c   1.000
_cell.angle_alpha   90.00
_cell.angle_beta   90.00
_cell.angle_gamma   90.00
#
_symmetry.space_group_name_H-M   'P 1'
#
loop_
_entity.id
_entity.type
_entity.pdbx_description
1 polymer ?
#
loop_
_entity_poly.entity_id
_entity_poly.type
_entity_poly.pdbx_seq_one_letter_code
_entity_poly.pdbx_strand_id
1 'polypeptide(L)'
;MAPSSEAVACGYDSPQSVSRGVLNWAYPDSLHVIGAISREVAARRLPLANFNRAGADLFGQRFRATQTALTGFAELLRAASSEPSQPAFSLVLVEPVLWTRFEPSADGLHAKVHVASAEPGDLVLVTGEAVISEIAHGRLAVGEAGERGLIRFYGSEKQKSDFIGSYRHAGGQPIAKWGASHAAMPPAAQLITDAVQPSGGNP
;
A
#
# COMPACT_ATOMS: atom_id res chain seq x y z
N MET A 1 31.72 11.19 17.41
CA MET A 1 31.54 9.88 16.75
C MET A 1 30.06 9.54 16.80
N ALA A 2 29.37 9.60 15.66
CA ALA A 2 28.00 9.10 15.58
C ALA A 2 28.06 7.56 15.62
N PRO A 3 27.16 6.88 16.35
CA PRO A 3 27.08 5.43 16.27
C PRO A 3 26.70 5.04 14.84
N SER A 4 27.48 4.12 14.27
CA SER A 4 27.14 3.43 13.03
C SER A 4 25.75 2.82 13.21
N SER A 5 24.79 3.24 12.39
CA SER A 5 23.42 2.71 12.42
C SER A 5 23.44 1.26 11.94
N GLU A 6 23.75 0.32 12.84
CA GLU A 6 23.39 -1.08 12.61
C GLU A 6 21.90 -1.11 12.31
N ALA A 7 21.54 -1.67 11.16
CA ALA A 7 20.15 -1.85 10.79
C ALA A 7 19.45 -2.54 11.97
N VAL A 8 18.44 -1.90 12.54
CA VAL A 8 17.60 -2.55 13.54
C VAL A 8 16.98 -3.75 12.83
N ALA A 9 17.49 -4.95 13.13
CA ALA A 9 17.07 -6.18 12.48
C ALA A 9 15.55 -6.27 12.56
N CYS A 10 14.89 -6.22 11.40
CA CYS A 10 13.44 -6.22 11.36
C CYS A 10 12.94 -7.61 11.78
N GLY A 11 11.67 -7.71 12.16
CA GLY A 11 11.07 -8.95 12.62
C GLY A 11 11.07 -10.07 11.59
N TYR A 12 11.27 -9.75 10.31
CA TYR A 12 11.45 -10.76 9.27
C TYR A 12 12.83 -11.43 9.31
N ASP A 13 13.88 -10.74 9.80
CA ASP A 13 15.21 -11.32 9.99
C ASP A 13 15.29 -12.12 11.30
N SER A 14 14.72 -11.57 12.36
CA SER A 14 14.67 -12.21 13.68
C SER A 14 13.44 -11.73 14.47
N PRO A 15 12.37 -12.53 14.53
CA PRO A 15 11.13 -12.16 15.21
C PRO A 15 11.30 -11.83 16.69
N GLN A 16 12.35 -12.39 17.33
CA GLN A 16 12.64 -12.22 18.75
C GLN A 16 13.50 -10.99 19.07
N SER A 17 14.17 -10.38 18.08
CA SER A 17 15.03 -9.20 18.29
C SER A 17 14.31 -7.88 18.09
N VAL A 18 13.02 -7.90 17.74
CA VAL A 18 12.23 -6.71 17.46
C VAL A 18 12.01 -5.88 18.73
N SER A 19 12.77 -4.81 18.88
CA SER A 19 12.63 -3.88 20.00
C SER A 19 11.54 -2.84 19.76
N ARG A 20 10.27 -3.25 19.93
CA ARG A 20 9.10 -2.34 19.84
C ARG A 20 9.16 -1.20 20.87
N GLY A 21 9.87 -1.42 21.98
CA GLY A 21 10.13 -0.38 22.99
C GLY A 21 10.96 0.79 22.46
N VAL A 22 11.96 0.52 21.61
CA VAL A 22 12.78 1.58 20.98
C VAL A 22 11.96 2.36 19.96
N LEU A 23 11.09 1.68 19.20
CA LEU A 23 10.18 2.37 18.28
C LEU A 23 9.23 3.30 19.03
N ASN A 24 8.64 2.84 20.14
CA ASN A 24 7.71 3.66 20.93
C ASN A 24 8.40 4.84 21.62
N TRP A 25 9.68 4.73 21.95
CA TRP A 25 10.45 5.85 22.48
C TRP A 25 10.59 6.99 21.47
N ALA A 26 10.91 6.66 20.21
CA ALA A 26 11.04 7.66 19.15
C ALA A 26 9.68 8.10 18.58
N TYR A 27 8.67 7.24 18.63
CA TYR A 27 7.34 7.44 18.06
C TYR A 27 6.24 7.01 19.06
N PRO A 28 5.91 7.86 20.04
CA PRO A 28 5.05 7.50 21.18
C PRO A 28 3.62 7.11 20.80
N ASP A 29 3.09 7.60 19.68
CA ASP A 29 1.75 7.21 19.21
C ASP A 29 1.74 5.86 18.47
N SER A 30 2.87 5.16 18.35
CA SER A 30 2.93 3.82 17.74
C SER A 30 2.06 2.80 18.50
N LEU A 31 1.96 2.91 19.83
CA LEU A 31 1.04 2.09 20.63
C LEU A 31 -0.43 2.38 20.31
N HIS A 32 -0.77 3.64 20.01
CA HIS A 32 -2.12 4.00 19.59
C HIS A 32 -2.49 3.39 18.24
N VAL A 33 -1.54 3.34 17.30
CA VAL A 33 -1.70 2.66 16.00
C VAL A 33 -1.92 1.16 16.20
N ILE A 34 -1.10 0.51 17.02
CA ILE A 34 -1.26 -0.92 17.36
C ILE A 34 -2.66 -1.18 17.95
N GLY A 35 -3.12 -0.33 18.87
CA GLY A 35 -4.45 -0.42 19.45
C GLY A 35 -5.56 -0.22 18.42
N ALA A 36 -5.41 0.73 17.49
CA ALA A 36 -6.36 0.98 16.42
C ALA A 36 -6.48 -0.22 15.47
N ILE A 37 -5.35 -0.74 14.99
CA ILE A 37 -5.31 -1.95 14.16
C ILE A 37 -5.99 -3.12 14.89
N SER A 38 -5.67 -3.33 16.17
CA SER A 38 -6.27 -4.41 16.95
C SER A 38 -7.79 -4.31 17.03
N ARG A 39 -8.34 -3.10 17.22
CA ARG A 39 -9.79 -2.87 17.21
C ARG A 39 -10.41 -3.17 15.85
N GLU A 40 -9.76 -2.76 14.76
CA GLU A 40 -10.27 -2.97 13.41
C GLU A 40 -10.21 -4.43 12.96
N VAL A 41 -9.19 -5.18 13.39
CA VAL A 41 -9.12 -6.64 13.22
C VAL A 41 -10.22 -7.33 14.03
N ALA A 42 -10.41 -6.95 15.30
CA ALA A 42 -11.48 -7.51 16.13
C ALA A 42 -12.88 -7.24 15.54
N ALA A 43 -13.07 -6.06 14.93
CA ALA A 43 -14.28 -5.69 14.21
C ALA A 43 -14.40 -6.30 12.80
N ARG A 44 -13.42 -7.11 12.35
CA ARG A 44 -13.34 -7.72 11.01
C ARG A 44 -13.34 -6.71 9.85
N ARG A 45 -12.90 -5.48 10.11
CA ARG A 45 -12.73 -4.42 9.09
C ARG A 45 -11.30 -4.32 8.57
N LEU A 46 -10.35 -5.00 9.22
CA LEU A 46 -9.01 -5.28 8.70
C LEU A 46 -8.70 -6.77 8.80
N PRO A 47 -7.96 -7.34 7.84
CA PRO A 47 -7.41 -8.68 7.98
C PRO A 47 -6.25 -8.72 8.98
N LEU A 48 -5.86 -9.92 9.41
CA LEU A 48 -4.59 -10.11 10.12
C LEU A 48 -3.41 -9.80 9.18
N ALA A 49 -2.44 -9.04 9.69
CA ALA A 49 -1.13 -8.83 9.05
C ALA A 49 -0.48 -10.18 8.70
N ASN A 50 0.24 -10.28 7.58
CA ASN A 50 0.89 -11.52 7.18
C ASN A 50 1.93 -11.94 8.23
N PHE A 51 2.65 -10.98 8.82
CA PHE A 51 3.57 -11.23 9.94
C PHE A 51 2.91 -12.02 11.09
N ASN A 52 1.66 -11.70 11.44
CA ASN A 52 0.93 -12.29 12.56
C ASN A 52 0.14 -13.57 12.22
N ARG A 53 0.17 -14.05 10.96
CA ARG A 53 -0.57 -15.27 10.60
C ARG A 53 0.06 -16.51 11.23
N ALA A 54 -0.78 -17.45 11.64
CA ALA A 54 -0.31 -18.74 12.15
C ALA A 54 0.25 -19.62 11.00
N GLY A 55 1.15 -20.54 11.33
CA GLY A 55 1.77 -21.47 10.37
C GLY A 55 3.19 -21.09 9.97
N ALA A 56 3.89 -21.99 9.27
CA ALA A 56 5.24 -21.75 8.79
C ALA A 56 5.25 -20.69 7.67
N ASP A 57 6.21 -19.76 7.71
CA ASP A 57 6.49 -18.88 6.58
C ASP A 57 7.39 -19.63 5.58
N LEU A 58 6.75 -20.29 4.62
CA LEU A 58 7.47 -21.07 3.62
C LEU A 58 8.26 -20.11 2.73
N PHE A 59 9.59 -20.23 2.72
CA PHE A 59 10.47 -19.49 1.83
C PHE A 59 10.33 -17.96 1.89
N GLY A 60 9.87 -17.36 3.00
CA GLY A 60 9.73 -15.90 3.12
C GLY A 60 8.58 -15.30 2.30
N GLN A 61 7.50 -16.05 2.07
CA GLN A 61 6.34 -15.56 1.32
C GLN A 61 5.67 -14.36 2.00
N ARG A 62 5.70 -14.29 3.34
CA ARG A 62 5.11 -13.16 4.08
C ARG A 62 5.86 -11.85 3.85
N PHE A 63 7.20 -11.93 3.86
CA PHE A 63 8.03 -10.78 3.52
C PHE A 63 7.79 -10.32 2.09
N ARG A 64 7.76 -11.26 1.12
CA ARG A 64 7.45 -10.92 -0.28
C ARG A 64 6.09 -10.25 -0.43
N ALA A 65 5.04 -10.76 0.21
CA ALA A 65 3.72 -10.15 0.17
C ALA A 65 3.73 -8.71 0.75
N THR A 66 4.48 -8.49 1.84
CA THR A 66 4.68 -7.17 2.43
C THR A 66 5.41 -6.23 1.49
N GLN A 67 6.50 -6.68 0.87
CA GLN A 67 7.25 -5.91 -0.10
C GLN A 67 6.37 -5.55 -1.31
N THR A 68 5.58 -6.48 -1.84
CA THR A 68 4.60 -6.22 -2.90
C THR A 68 3.58 -5.17 -2.49
N ALA A 69 3.04 -5.23 -1.28
CA ALA A 69 2.10 -4.22 -0.78
C ALA A 69 2.74 -2.82 -0.65
N LEU A 70 4.00 -2.74 -0.18
CA LEU A 70 4.74 -1.48 -0.07
C LEU A 70 5.05 -0.87 -1.46
N THR A 71 5.42 -1.71 -2.43
CA THR A 71 5.61 -1.27 -3.82
C THR A 71 4.30 -0.81 -4.44
N GLY A 72 3.20 -1.57 -4.28
CA GLY A 72 1.88 -1.19 -4.77
C GLY A 72 1.36 0.10 -4.13
N PHE A 73 1.70 0.35 -2.86
CA PHE A 73 1.43 1.63 -2.21
C PHE A 73 2.19 2.78 -2.89
N ALA A 74 3.48 2.62 -3.23
CA ALA A 74 4.22 3.64 -3.98
C ALA A 74 3.57 3.93 -5.36
N GLU A 75 3.12 2.88 -6.06
CA GLU A 75 2.44 3.01 -7.35
C GLU A 75 1.11 3.78 -7.23
N LEU A 76 0.33 3.54 -6.17
CA LEU A 76 -0.89 4.27 -5.90
C LEU A 76 -0.63 5.75 -5.59
N LEU A 77 0.38 6.05 -4.77
CA LEU A 77 0.74 7.44 -4.48
C LEU A 77 1.20 8.16 -5.75
N ARG A 78 1.99 7.50 -6.58
CA ARG A 78 2.37 8.00 -7.89
C ARG A 78 1.14 8.33 -8.75
N ALA A 79 0.19 7.40 -8.84
CA ALA A 79 -1.01 7.59 -9.66
C ALA A 79 -1.93 8.70 -9.12
N ALA A 80 -1.89 8.97 -7.82
CA ALA A 80 -2.67 10.03 -7.17
C ALA A 80 -2.02 11.41 -7.26
N SER A 81 -0.70 11.49 -7.51
CA SER A 81 0.01 12.76 -7.60
C SER A 81 0.01 13.31 -9.02
N SER A 82 -0.24 14.61 -9.15
CA SER A 82 0.02 15.36 -10.40
C SER A 82 1.35 16.11 -10.35
N GLU A 83 2.08 16.04 -9.22
CA GLU A 83 3.30 16.81 -9.02
C GLU A 83 4.51 16.12 -9.67
N PRO A 84 5.39 16.88 -10.36
CA PRO A 84 6.57 16.33 -11.03
C PRO A 84 7.60 15.71 -10.07
N SER A 85 7.63 16.17 -8.82
CA SER A 85 8.56 15.69 -7.81
C SER A 85 7.86 15.58 -6.46
N GLN A 86 7.74 14.35 -5.96
CA GLN A 86 7.12 14.05 -4.68
C GLN A 86 8.22 14.02 -3.60
N PRO A 87 8.01 14.65 -2.43
CA PRO A 87 9.03 14.62 -1.38
C PRO A 87 9.25 13.20 -0.86
N ALA A 88 10.50 12.90 -0.49
CA ALA A 88 10.81 11.64 0.17
C ALA A 88 10.15 11.56 1.55
N PHE A 89 9.76 10.35 1.94
CA PHE A 89 9.21 10.09 3.27
C PHE A 89 9.56 8.67 3.70
N SER A 90 9.48 8.42 5.00
CA SER A 90 9.76 7.13 5.60
C SER A 90 8.48 6.52 6.18
N LEU A 91 8.42 5.21 6.19
CA LEU A 91 7.30 4.44 6.74
C LEU A 91 7.84 3.30 7.58
N VAL A 92 7.21 3.04 8.73
CA VAL A 92 7.49 1.87 9.56
C VAL A 92 6.24 1.05 9.79
N LEU A 93 6.35 -0.25 9.53
CA LEU A 93 5.32 -1.23 9.86
C LEU A 93 5.51 -1.67 11.32
N VAL A 94 4.53 -1.41 12.18
CA VAL A 94 4.66 -1.58 13.64
C VAL A 94 4.73 -3.04 14.12
N GLU A 95 4.28 -4.00 13.31
CA GLU A 95 4.34 -5.42 13.65
C GLU A 95 5.75 -5.99 13.46
N PRO A 96 6.37 -5.89 12.26
CA PRO A 96 7.75 -6.33 12.06
C PRO A 96 8.80 -5.26 12.39
N VAL A 97 8.43 -4.01 12.72
CA VAL A 97 9.35 -2.86 12.78
C VAL A 97 10.18 -2.78 11.48
N LEU A 98 9.49 -2.93 10.34
CA LEU A 98 10.11 -2.88 9.02
C LEU A 98 10.07 -1.43 8.53
N TRP A 99 11.25 -0.84 8.37
CA TRP A 99 11.40 0.49 7.80
C TRP A 99 11.46 0.43 6.28
N THR A 100 10.80 1.39 5.64
CA THR A 100 10.80 1.60 4.19
C THR A 100 10.93 3.08 3.91
N ARG A 101 11.84 3.46 3.02
CA ARG A 101 11.95 4.84 2.53
C ARG A 101 11.36 4.94 1.14
N PHE A 102 10.47 5.90 0.94
CA PHE A 102 9.90 6.23 -0.36
C PHE A 102 10.64 7.45 -0.89
N GLU A 103 11.30 7.29 -2.04
CA GLU A 103 12.12 8.34 -2.64
C GLU A 103 11.62 8.67 -4.04
N PRO A 104 11.68 9.96 -4.45
CA PRO A 104 11.42 10.31 -5.83
C PRO A 104 12.43 9.66 -6.79
N SER A 105 11.91 9.22 -7.92
CA SER A 105 12.59 8.59 -9.05
C SER A 105 12.03 9.18 -10.34
N ALA A 106 12.68 8.90 -11.48
CA ALA A 106 12.24 9.36 -12.80
C ALA A 106 10.78 8.98 -13.11
N ASP A 107 10.35 7.83 -12.60
CA ASP A 107 9.01 7.27 -12.83
C ASP A 107 8.06 7.47 -11.63
N GLY A 108 8.33 8.43 -10.73
CA GLY A 108 7.53 8.70 -9.53
C GLY A 108 8.18 8.20 -8.23
N LEU A 109 7.40 7.78 -7.23
CA LEU A 109 7.95 7.27 -5.96
C LEU A 109 8.42 5.81 -6.08
N HIS A 110 9.60 5.53 -5.54
CA HIS A 110 10.14 4.19 -5.39
C HIS A 110 10.30 3.80 -3.91
N ALA A 111 9.87 2.58 -3.55
CA ALA A 111 9.97 2.05 -2.19
C ALA A 111 11.31 1.30 -1.98
N LYS A 112 12.22 1.88 -1.21
CA LYS A 112 13.39 1.18 -0.65
C LYS A 112 12.98 0.50 0.65
N VAL A 113 12.56 -0.76 0.53
CA VAL A 113 12.15 -1.59 1.67
C VAL A 113 13.39 -2.06 2.44
N HIS A 114 13.25 -2.22 3.75
CA HIS A 114 14.29 -2.75 4.63
C HIS A 114 15.47 -1.80 4.88
N VAL A 115 15.20 -0.51 5.00
CA VAL A 115 16.20 0.46 5.45
C VAL A 115 16.41 0.39 6.96
N ALA A 116 17.47 1.00 7.49
CA ALA A 116 17.77 0.94 8.93
C ALA A 116 16.79 1.77 9.78
N SER A 117 16.41 2.94 9.28
CA SER A 117 15.60 3.94 9.99
C SER A 117 15.07 5.00 9.03
N ALA A 118 14.28 5.93 9.56
CA ALA A 118 13.97 7.18 8.86
C ALA A 118 15.20 8.09 8.77
N GLU A 119 15.28 8.82 7.68
CA GLU A 119 16.35 9.79 7.43
C GLU A 119 16.02 11.16 8.01
N PRO A 120 17.02 11.98 8.40
CA PRO A 120 16.77 13.29 8.99
C PRO A 120 15.93 14.18 8.08
N GLY A 121 14.80 14.66 8.61
CA GLY A 121 13.89 15.56 7.89
C GLY A 121 12.78 14.85 7.09
N ASP A 122 12.80 13.53 6.99
CA ASP A 122 11.69 12.78 6.38
C ASP A 122 10.39 12.99 7.18
N LEU A 123 9.26 13.08 6.48
CA LEU A 123 7.97 12.76 7.08
C LEU A 123 7.96 11.27 7.40
N VAL A 124 7.55 10.88 8.61
CA VAL A 124 7.47 9.48 9.02
C VAL A 124 6.02 9.05 9.21
N LEU A 125 5.64 7.98 8.51
CA LEU A 125 4.36 7.28 8.66
C LEU A 125 4.54 6.05 9.55
N VAL A 126 3.78 5.98 10.63
CA VAL A 126 3.71 4.80 11.50
C VAL A 126 2.37 4.11 11.25
N THR A 127 2.41 2.86 10.80
CA THR A 127 1.22 2.12 10.37
C THR A 127 1.43 0.60 10.50
N GLY A 128 0.41 -0.19 10.16
CA GLY A 128 0.47 -1.65 10.15
C GLY A 128 0.55 -2.24 8.75
N GLU A 129 1.06 -3.47 8.68
CA GLU A 129 1.19 -4.20 7.42
C GLU A 129 -0.17 -4.45 6.75
N ALA A 130 -1.19 -4.82 7.53
CA ALA A 130 -2.54 -5.02 7.01
C ALA A 130 -3.13 -3.71 6.45
N VAL A 131 -2.83 -2.57 7.06
CA VAL A 131 -3.31 -1.25 6.60
C VAL A 131 -2.72 -0.93 5.24
N ILE A 132 -1.40 -1.08 5.07
CA ILE A 132 -0.73 -0.85 3.78
C ILE A 132 -1.21 -1.82 2.71
N SER A 133 -1.44 -3.09 3.07
CA SER A 133 -2.05 -4.05 2.15
C SER A 133 -3.43 -3.58 1.68
N GLU A 134 -4.33 -3.20 2.59
CA GLU A 134 -5.68 -2.75 2.18
C GLU A 134 -5.64 -1.48 1.32
N ILE A 135 -4.75 -0.54 1.63
CA ILE A 135 -4.56 0.66 0.81
C ILE A 135 -4.05 0.28 -0.58
N ALA A 136 -2.99 -0.54 -0.66
CA ALA A 136 -2.40 -1.03 -1.91
C ALA A 136 -3.42 -1.74 -2.82
N HIS A 137 -4.43 -2.39 -2.23
CA HIS A 137 -5.50 -3.05 -2.97
C HIS A 137 -6.72 -2.16 -3.28
N GLY A 138 -6.68 -0.86 -2.96
CA GLY A 138 -7.80 0.04 -3.22
C GLY A 138 -9.00 -0.17 -2.29
N ARG A 139 -8.82 -0.82 -1.13
CA ARG A 139 -9.89 -1.14 -0.17
C ARG A 139 -9.95 -0.19 1.03
N LEU A 140 -8.95 0.67 1.19
CA LEU A 140 -8.85 1.64 2.28
C LEU A 140 -8.16 2.90 1.77
N ALA A 141 -8.79 4.07 1.95
CA ALA A 141 -8.16 5.34 1.59
C ALA A 141 -7.12 5.78 2.64
N VAL A 142 -6.04 6.45 2.22
CA VAL A 142 -5.03 7.02 3.14
C VAL A 142 -5.65 7.99 4.15
N GLY A 143 -6.56 8.86 3.69
CA GLY A 143 -7.25 9.81 4.57
C GLY A 143 -8.11 9.10 5.61
N GLU A 144 -8.88 8.10 5.19
CA GLU A 144 -9.71 7.27 6.08
C GLU A 144 -8.86 6.52 7.11
N ALA A 145 -7.72 5.97 6.68
CA ALA A 145 -6.78 5.31 7.58
C ALA A 145 -6.21 6.28 8.62
N GLY A 146 -5.92 7.54 8.24
CA GLY A 146 -5.53 8.58 9.18
C GLY A 146 -6.62 8.93 10.20
N GLU A 147 -7.85 9.12 9.73
CA GLU A 147 -9.03 9.45 10.56
C GLU A 147 -9.37 8.33 11.56
N ARG A 148 -9.24 7.06 11.14
CA ARG A 148 -9.43 5.89 12.00
C ARG A 148 -8.25 5.63 12.96
N GLY A 149 -7.18 6.42 12.86
CA GLY A 149 -5.97 6.28 13.67
C GLY A 149 -5.11 5.08 13.30
N LEU A 150 -5.30 4.53 12.10
CA LEU A 150 -4.52 3.43 11.53
C LEU A 150 -3.17 3.89 10.97
N ILE A 151 -3.04 5.18 10.67
CA ILE A 151 -1.79 5.84 10.31
C ILE A 151 -1.55 7.01 11.26
N ARG A 152 -0.31 7.16 11.73
CA ARG A 152 0.18 8.36 12.41
C ARG A 152 1.33 8.99 11.63
N PHE A 153 1.33 10.31 11.59
CA PHE A 153 2.29 11.11 10.84
C PHE A 153 3.18 11.90 11.79
N TYR A 154 4.50 11.82 11.60
CA TYR A 154 5.50 12.54 12.36
C TYR A 154 6.35 13.39 11.41
N GLY A 155 6.48 14.68 11.71
CA GLY A 155 7.10 15.68 10.85
C GLY A 155 6.50 17.05 11.15
N SER A 156 6.88 18.06 10.39
CA SER A 156 6.27 19.39 10.50
C SER A 156 4.80 19.38 10.05
N GLU A 157 3.99 20.31 10.57
CA GLU A 157 2.58 20.45 10.16
C GLU A 157 2.44 20.70 8.66
N LYS A 158 3.40 21.42 8.07
CA LYS A 158 3.47 21.61 6.62
C LYS A 158 3.61 20.27 5.89
N GLN A 159 4.57 19.44 6.28
CA GLN A 159 4.77 18.12 5.65
C GLN A 159 3.53 17.23 5.78
N LYS A 160 2.87 17.23 6.95
CA LYS A 160 1.62 16.48 7.16
C LYS A 160 0.50 16.98 6.25
N SER A 161 0.30 18.30 6.21
CA SER A 161 -0.75 18.92 5.39
C SER A 161 -0.53 18.68 3.89
N ASP A 162 0.71 18.84 3.41
CA ASP A 162 1.07 18.62 2.01
C ASP A 162 0.83 17.15 1.60
N PHE A 163 1.23 16.20 2.47
CA PHE A 163 1.04 14.77 2.21
C PHE A 163 -0.46 14.41 2.17
N ILE A 164 -1.23 14.85 3.16
CA ILE A 164 -2.68 14.58 3.20
C ILE A 164 -3.40 15.27 2.04
N GLY A 165 -3.05 16.51 1.71
CA GLY A 165 -3.63 17.23 0.58
C GLY A 165 -3.42 16.49 -0.74
N SER A 166 -2.26 15.88 -0.92
CA SER A 166 -1.91 15.13 -2.14
C SER A 166 -2.53 13.73 -2.18
N TYR A 167 -2.57 13.03 -1.04
CA TYR A 167 -2.80 11.58 -1.04
C TYR A 167 -4.04 11.10 -0.31
N ARG A 168 -4.87 12.00 0.25
CA ARG A 168 -6.07 11.64 1.03
C ARG A 168 -6.94 10.56 0.37
N HIS A 169 -7.10 10.61 -0.95
CA HIS A 169 -7.98 9.71 -1.70
C HIS A 169 -7.27 8.45 -2.26
N ALA A 170 -5.94 8.37 -2.14
CA ALA A 170 -5.17 7.21 -2.61
C ALA A 170 -5.63 5.94 -1.87
N GLY A 171 -5.86 4.86 -2.62
CA GLY A 171 -6.38 3.59 -2.09
C GLY A 171 -7.89 3.54 -1.81
N GLY A 172 -8.63 4.63 -2.02
CA GLY A 172 -10.09 4.69 -1.83
C GLY A 172 -10.93 4.37 -3.08
N GLN A 173 -10.28 4.00 -4.18
CA GLN A 173 -10.94 3.61 -5.42
C GLN A 173 -10.79 2.09 -5.59
N PRO A 174 -11.88 1.33 -5.77
CA PRO A 174 -11.79 -0.06 -6.16
C PRO A 174 -10.93 -0.11 -7.43
N ILE A 175 -9.90 -0.97 -7.44
CA ILE A 175 -9.14 -1.23 -8.66
C ILE A 175 -10.16 -1.76 -9.68
N ALA A 176 -10.63 -0.88 -10.58
CA ALA A 176 -11.53 -1.27 -11.64
C ALA A 176 -10.81 -2.37 -12.41
N LYS A 177 -11.40 -3.56 -12.39
CA LYS A 177 -10.85 -4.78 -13.00
C LYS A 177 -10.19 -4.45 -14.34
N TRP A 178 -8.86 -4.50 -14.38
CA TRP A 178 -8.08 -4.44 -15.62
C TRP A 178 -8.30 -5.76 -16.39
N GLY A 179 -9.51 -5.93 -16.93
CA GLY A 179 -9.95 -7.18 -17.53
C GLY A 179 -11.40 -7.21 -18.03
N ALA A 180 -12.03 -6.06 -18.30
CA ALA A 180 -13.36 -6.02 -18.92
C ALA A 180 -13.44 -5.14 -20.18
N SER A 181 -12.30 -4.82 -20.80
CA SER A 181 -12.25 -4.18 -22.11
C SER A 181 -11.79 -5.20 -23.17
N HIS A 182 -12.48 -6.33 -23.28
CA HIS A 182 -12.50 -7.21 -24.47
C HIS A 182 -13.51 -8.35 -24.25
N ALA A 183 -14.80 -8.02 -24.29
CA ALA A 183 -15.89 -8.93 -24.71
C ALA A 183 -17.24 -8.19 -24.62
N ALA A 184 -17.39 -7.11 -25.39
CA ALA A 184 -18.72 -6.79 -25.89
C ALA A 184 -18.98 -7.77 -27.03
N MET A 185 -19.43 -8.98 -26.70
CA MET A 185 -20.13 -9.78 -27.71
C MET A 185 -21.44 -9.05 -28.01
N PRO A 186 -21.72 -8.68 -29.26
CA PRO A 186 -23.04 -8.20 -29.61
C PRO A 186 -24.05 -9.34 -29.38
N PRO A 187 -25.29 -9.04 -28.97
CA PRO A 187 -26.32 -10.06 -28.83
C PRO A 187 -26.53 -10.74 -30.19
N ALA A 188 -26.43 -12.07 -30.19
CA ALA A 188 -26.75 -12.90 -31.34
C ALA A 188 -28.26 -12.81 -31.62
N ALA A 189 -28.65 -11.88 -32.48
CA ALA A 189 -29.90 -11.92 -33.19
C ALA A 189 -29.75 -11.16 -34.50
N GLN A 190 -30.18 -11.82 -35.58
CA GLN A 190 -30.37 -11.32 -36.94
C GLN A 190 -29.12 -11.31 -37.83
N LEU A 191 -29.00 -12.34 -38.68
CA LEU A 191 -28.85 -12.24 -40.14
C LEU A 191 -28.43 -13.61 -40.72
N ILE A 192 -29.39 -14.51 -40.93
CA ILE A 192 -29.29 -15.52 -42.00
C ILE A 192 -30.71 -15.75 -42.52
N THR A 193 -31.05 -15.14 -43.65
CA THR A 193 -31.48 -15.82 -44.89
C THR A 193 -32.00 -14.75 -45.85
N ASP A 194 -31.15 -14.35 -46.80
CA ASP A 194 -31.61 -13.91 -48.12
C ASP A 194 -30.52 -14.25 -49.13
N ALA A 195 -30.70 -15.39 -49.81
CA ALA A 195 -30.02 -15.72 -51.06
C ALA A 195 -30.64 -16.97 -51.71
N VAL A 196 -31.87 -16.86 -52.22
CA VAL A 196 -32.30 -17.61 -53.42
C VAL A 196 -33.21 -16.69 -54.23
N GLN A 197 -32.65 -16.05 -55.26
CA GLN A 197 -33.40 -15.58 -56.42
C GLN A 197 -32.84 -16.30 -57.66
N PRO A 198 -33.67 -16.98 -58.46
CA PRO A 198 -33.23 -17.66 -59.67
C PRO A 198 -33.09 -16.68 -60.83
N SER A 199 -31.97 -16.82 -61.55
CA SER A 199 -31.75 -16.22 -62.86
C SER A 199 -32.57 -16.97 -63.90
N GLY A 200 -33.51 -16.29 -64.55
CA GLY A 200 -34.25 -16.80 -65.70
C GLY A 200 -34.63 -15.63 -66.60
N GLY A 201 -33.81 -15.39 -67.62
CA GLY A 201 -34.13 -14.44 -68.69
C GLY A 201 -34.86 -15.14 -69.84
N ASN A 202 -35.73 -14.40 -70.51
CA ASN A 202 -35.90 -14.42 -71.97
C ASN A 202 -36.82 -13.24 -72.38
N PRO A 203 -36.73 -12.70 -73.61
CA PRO A 203 -37.91 -12.18 -74.28
C PRO A 203 -38.82 -13.33 -74.77
#